data_AF-A0A7Y5BMZ0-F1
#
_entry.id   AF-A0A7Y5BMZ0-F1
#
_cell.length_a   1.000
_cell.length_b   1.000
_cell.length_c   1.000
_cell.angle_alpha   90.00
_cell.angle_beta   90.00
_cell.angle_gamma   90.00
#
_symmetry.space_group_name_H-M   'P 1'
#
loop_
_entity.id
_entity.type
_entity.pdbx_description
1 polymer ?
#
loop_
_entity_poly.entity_id
_entity_poly.type
_entity_poly.pdbx_seq_one_letter_code
_entity_poly.pdbx_strand_id
1 'polypeptide(L)'
;MFKTRSLLFVSLLLLSFSPFHPLAPSGGTTYYVSSSTGSDSDNGLTPDTAFQTVGKVNSLALNPGDQVLFFCGDVWQGEMLEITDSGASGSPIVFSSYPAGCGGKPVLSGSRPISGWALSSGNVYVADLDTGANAGKFPYGINQLFRDSDRLMMGRWPNITAPNGGYSYIDGQNDEDITDNELPAGNWTGATVHIKGMRWYILNRDVTGSSGTTLTLNTSPDCFTGSCAGWGYFIHNHILTLDQEGEWAYDPVTNQVFLYTTGGTPANVEG
;
A
#
# COMPACT_ATOMS: atom_id res chain seq x y z
N MET A 1 -29.95 -20.24 -92.85
CA MET A 1 -30.18 -20.70 -91.46
C MET A 1 -28.83 -20.71 -90.75
N PHE A 2 -28.53 -19.64 -89.99
CA PHE A 2 -27.23 -19.40 -89.36
C PHE A 2 -27.00 -20.36 -88.18
N LYS A 3 -25.81 -20.95 -88.06
CA LYS A 3 -25.33 -21.65 -86.86
C LYS A 3 -24.09 -20.93 -86.32
N THR A 4 -24.26 -20.22 -85.21
CA THR A 4 -23.22 -19.55 -84.44
C THR A 4 -22.46 -20.59 -83.61
N ARG A 5 -21.12 -20.62 -83.69
CA ARG A 5 -20.25 -21.42 -82.80
C ARG A 5 -19.66 -20.49 -81.74
N SER A 6 -19.90 -20.79 -80.47
CA SER A 6 -19.35 -20.07 -79.32
C SER A 6 -18.02 -20.72 -78.90
N LEU A 7 -16.93 -19.94 -78.83
CA LEU A 7 -15.65 -20.36 -78.24
C LEU A 7 -15.62 -19.95 -76.76
N LEU A 8 -15.42 -20.91 -75.85
CA LEU A 8 -15.11 -20.66 -74.45
C LEU A 8 -13.58 -20.57 -74.25
N PHE A 9 -13.11 -19.45 -73.74
CA PHE A 9 -11.75 -19.28 -73.19
C PHE A 9 -11.78 -19.64 -71.70
N VAL A 10 -10.98 -20.63 -71.29
CA VAL A 10 -10.75 -20.96 -69.87
C VAL A 10 -9.44 -20.30 -69.45
N SER A 11 -9.53 -19.31 -68.56
CA SER A 11 -8.37 -18.66 -67.93
C SER A 11 -7.95 -19.48 -66.70
N LEU A 12 -6.70 -19.94 -66.68
CA LEU A 12 -6.13 -20.75 -65.60
C LEU A 12 -5.45 -19.83 -64.58
N LEU A 13 -6.03 -19.71 -63.39
CA LEU A 13 -5.49 -18.91 -62.29
C LEU A 13 -4.44 -19.74 -61.51
N LEU A 14 -3.17 -19.37 -61.59
CA LEU A 14 -2.08 -19.98 -60.82
C LEU A 14 -2.07 -19.39 -59.39
N LEU A 15 -2.54 -20.16 -58.41
CA LEU A 15 -2.42 -19.84 -56.99
C LEU A 15 -0.99 -20.14 -56.51
N SER A 16 -0.23 -19.08 -56.21
CA SER A 16 1.07 -19.17 -55.56
C SER A 16 0.89 -19.63 -54.11
N PHE A 17 1.29 -20.87 -53.81
CA PHE A 17 1.39 -21.38 -52.44
C PHE A 17 2.62 -20.76 -51.79
N SER A 18 2.42 -19.81 -50.86
CA SER A 18 3.48 -19.42 -49.93
C SER A 18 3.78 -20.58 -48.99
N PRO A 19 5.03 -21.02 -48.84
CA PRO A 19 5.37 -22.04 -47.87
C PRO A 19 5.05 -21.53 -46.46
N PHE A 20 4.21 -22.28 -45.75
CA PHE A 20 4.03 -22.14 -44.31
C PHE A 20 5.39 -22.37 -43.65
N HIS A 21 5.98 -21.29 -43.11
CA HIS A 21 7.12 -21.43 -42.22
C HIS A 21 6.58 -21.88 -40.87
N PRO A 22 7.00 -23.03 -40.33
CA PRO A 22 6.66 -23.39 -38.96
C PRO A 22 7.24 -22.31 -38.04
N LEU A 23 6.40 -21.71 -37.18
CA LEU A 23 6.91 -20.87 -36.10
C LEU A 23 7.81 -21.75 -35.23
N ALA A 24 9.09 -21.42 -35.15
CA ALA A 24 9.91 -21.91 -34.06
C ALA A 24 9.25 -21.45 -32.74
N PRO A 25 9.16 -22.29 -31.70
CA PRO A 25 8.77 -21.80 -30.39
C PRO A 25 9.75 -20.67 -30.04
N SER A 26 9.26 -19.43 -29.90
CA SER A 26 10.09 -18.33 -29.44
C SER A 26 10.38 -18.58 -27.96
N GLY A 27 11.43 -19.34 -27.68
CA GLY A 27 11.87 -19.57 -26.31
C GLY A 27 12.31 -18.25 -25.73
N GLY A 28 11.52 -17.68 -24.82
CA GLY A 28 11.95 -16.55 -24.02
C GLY A 28 12.94 -16.99 -22.94
N THR A 29 13.70 -16.03 -22.44
CA THR A 29 14.67 -16.24 -21.36
C THR A 29 13.94 -16.29 -20.04
N THR A 30 14.30 -17.24 -19.17
CA THR A 30 13.80 -17.29 -17.79
C THR A 30 14.87 -16.75 -16.85
N TYR A 31 14.54 -15.67 -16.15
CA TYR A 31 15.35 -15.08 -15.12
C TYR A 31 14.86 -15.51 -13.74
N TYR A 32 15.78 -15.81 -12.83
CA TYR A 32 15.52 -16.20 -11.45
C TYR A 32 16.01 -15.10 -10.52
N VAL A 33 15.23 -14.84 -9.46
CA VAL A 33 15.50 -13.77 -8.49
C VAL A 33 15.33 -14.33 -7.08
N SER A 34 16.29 -14.12 -6.20
CA SER A 34 16.22 -14.49 -4.79
C SER A 34 16.95 -13.48 -3.90
N SER A 35 16.25 -12.84 -2.96
CA SER A 35 16.89 -11.94 -2.00
C SER A 35 17.74 -12.68 -0.99
N SER A 36 17.42 -13.95 -0.70
CA SER A 36 18.11 -14.76 0.31
C SER A 36 19.34 -15.50 -0.23
N THR A 37 19.34 -15.92 -1.51
CA THR A 37 20.44 -16.71 -2.09
C THR A 37 21.06 -16.14 -3.35
N GLY A 38 20.46 -15.11 -3.98
CA GLY A 38 20.92 -14.55 -5.25
C GLY A 38 22.07 -13.56 -5.11
N SER A 39 22.64 -13.19 -6.27
CA SER A 39 23.62 -12.11 -6.42
C SER A 39 23.40 -11.32 -7.70
N ASP A 40 23.45 -9.99 -7.65
CA ASP A 40 23.30 -9.15 -8.85
C ASP A 40 24.48 -9.21 -9.83
N SER A 41 25.59 -9.86 -9.42
CA SER A 41 26.71 -10.19 -10.31
C SER A 41 26.50 -11.47 -11.12
N ASP A 42 25.51 -12.29 -10.77
CA ASP A 42 25.20 -13.52 -11.50
C ASP A 42 24.45 -13.21 -12.80
N ASN A 43 24.18 -14.25 -13.60
CA ASN A 43 23.51 -14.12 -14.89
C ASN A 43 21.97 -14.23 -14.81
N GLY A 44 21.42 -14.65 -13.68
CA GLY A 44 19.99 -14.84 -13.47
C GLY A 44 19.39 -16.04 -14.20
N LEU A 45 20.15 -16.87 -14.92
CA LEU A 45 19.60 -17.86 -15.86
C LEU A 45 19.24 -19.20 -15.21
N THR A 46 19.60 -19.41 -13.95
CA THR A 46 19.27 -20.61 -13.17
C THR A 46 18.94 -20.24 -11.73
N PRO A 47 18.24 -21.09 -10.96
CA PRO A 47 18.04 -20.87 -9.53
C PRO A 47 19.34 -20.65 -8.74
N ASP A 48 20.42 -21.37 -9.08
CA ASP A 48 21.71 -21.28 -8.39
C ASP A 48 22.51 -20.02 -8.77
N THR A 49 22.09 -19.32 -9.83
CA THR A 49 22.72 -18.08 -10.33
C THR A 49 21.69 -16.95 -10.42
N ALA A 50 20.72 -16.94 -9.50
CA ALA A 50 19.64 -15.95 -9.46
C ALA A 50 20.17 -14.53 -9.17
N PHE A 51 19.51 -13.52 -9.73
CA PHE A 51 19.71 -12.13 -9.31
C PHE A 51 19.24 -11.94 -7.86
N GLN A 52 19.75 -10.91 -7.17
CA GLN A 52 19.38 -10.65 -5.78
C GLN A 52 18.25 -9.63 -5.65
N THR A 53 18.31 -8.53 -6.39
CA THR A 53 17.45 -7.36 -6.17
C THR A 53 16.40 -7.17 -7.26
N VAL A 54 15.30 -6.49 -6.92
CA VAL A 54 14.34 -5.98 -7.91
C VAL A 54 15.00 -4.89 -8.76
N GLY A 55 15.92 -4.11 -8.19
CA GLY A 55 16.70 -3.13 -8.95
C GLY A 55 17.43 -3.75 -10.14
N LYS A 56 17.98 -4.96 -9.99
CA LYS A 56 18.60 -5.71 -11.09
C LYS A 56 17.56 -6.14 -12.13
N VAL A 57 16.39 -6.59 -11.70
CA VAL A 57 15.27 -6.94 -12.59
C VAL A 57 14.84 -5.73 -13.43
N ASN A 58 14.70 -4.55 -12.81
CA ASN A 58 14.32 -3.31 -13.50
C ASN A 58 15.35 -2.86 -14.55
N SER A 59 16.59 -3.37 -14.48
CA SER A 59 17.64 -3.07 -15.48
C SER A 59 17.63 -4.00 -16.69
N LEU A 60 16.81 -5.07 -16.67
CA LEU A 60 16.69 -6.01 -17.78
C LEU A 60 15.94 -5.37 -18.94
N ALA A 61 16.37 -5.69 -20.17
CA ALA A 61 15.60 -5.41 -21.38
C ALA A 61 14.82 -6.69 -21.75
N LEU A 62 13.58 -6.79 -21.28
CA LEU A 62 12.75 -7.98 -21.46
C LEU A 62 12.13 -8.02 -22.86
N ASN A 63 12.09 -9.21 -23.44
CA ASN A 63 11.54 -9.47 -24.76
C ASN A 63 10.27 -10.33 -24.67
N PRO A 64 9.39 -10.32 -25.70
CA PRO A 64 8.24 -11.21 -25.77
C PRO A 64 8.60 -12.68 -25.50
N GLY A 65 7.94 -13.27 -24.50
CA GLY A 65 8.15 -14.66 -24.05
C GLY A 65 9.06 -14.80 -22.83
N ASP A 66 9.76 -13.74 -22.41
CA ASP A 66 10.64 -13.78 -21.23
C ASP A 66 9.84 -13.99 -19.94
N GLN A 67 10.51 -14.57 -18.95
CA GLN A 67 9.94 -14.81 -17.63
C GLN A 67 10.89 -14.29 -16.54
N VAL A 68 10.32 -13.72 -15.48
CA VAL A 68 11.04 -13.37 -14.25
C VAL A 68 10.37 -14.11 -13.10
N LEU A 69 11.12 -15.00 -12.46
CA LEU A 69 10.64 -15.87 -11.40
C LEU A 69 11.28 -15.46 -10.07
N PHE A 70 10.46 -15.08 -9.10
CA PHE A 70 10.90 -14.73 -7.74
C PHE A 70 10.86 -15.94 -6.81
N PHE A 71 11.87 -16.10 -5.98
CA PHE A 71 11.99 -17.27 -5.12
C PHE A 71 10.94 -17.25 -4.01
N CYS A 72 10.30 -18.38 -3.80
CA CYS A 72 9.27 -18.53 -2.79
C CYS A 72 9.84 -18.37 -1.38
N GLY A 73 9.13 -17.59 -0.54
CA GLY A 73 9.52 -17.26 0.82
C GLY A 73 10.40 -16.01 0.92
N ASP A 74 10.96 -15.52 -0.19
CA ASP A 74 11.75 -14.31 -0.19
C ASP A 74 10.88 -13.06 -0.12
N VAL A 75 11.43 -12.04 0.54
CA VAL A 75 10.82 -10.72 0.69
C VAL A 75 11.79 -9.67 0.16
N TRP A 76 11.27 -8.74 -0.64
CA TRP A 76 11.95 -7.52 -1.07
C TRP A 76 11.22 -6.31 -0.47
N GLN A 77 11.79 -5.74 0.60
CA GLN A 77 11.20 -4.62 1.34
C GLN A 77 11.66 -3.27 0.79
N GLY A 78 10.71 -2.39 0.47
CA GLY A 78 10.98 -1.06 -0.04
C GLY A 78 11.63 -1.04 -1.43
N GLU A 79 11.48 -2.12 -2.20
CA GLU A 79 11.91 -2.21 -3.60
C GLU A 79 10.70 -2.21 -4.52
N MET A 80 10.74 -1.37 -5.56
CA MET A 80 9.66 -1.20 -6.53
C MET A 80 9.99 -1.98 -7.79
N LEU A 81 9.08 -2.86 -8.22
CA LEU A 81 9.16 -3.51 -9.52
C LEU A 81 8.57 -2.58 -10.58
N GLU A 82 9.37 -2.24 -11.58
CA GLU A 82 8.97 -1.40 -12.70
C GLU A 82 8.72 -2.27 -13.94
N ILE A 83 7.54 -2.14 -14.55
CA ILE A 83 7.18 -2.88 -15.76
C ILE A 83 7.10 -1.89 -16.91
N THR A 84 8.20 -1.80 -17.67
CA THR A 84 8.35 -0.86 -18.79
C THR A 84 8.33 -1.54 -20.16
N ASP A 85 8.60 -2.84 -20.22
CA ASP A 85 8.63 -3.62 -21.46
C ASP A 85 7.28 -4.28 -21.78
N SER A 86 7.08 -4.64 -23.04
CA SER A 86 5.84 -5.25 -23.53
C SER A 86 6.08 -6.61 -24.19
N GLY A 87 5.24 -7.58 -23.84
CA GLY A 87 5.17 -8.85 -24.55
C GLY A 87 4.44 -8.73 -25.90
N ALA A 88 4.25 -9.87 -26.57
CA ALA A 88 3.48 -9.97 -27.80
C ALA A 88 2.33 -10.98 -27.65
N SER A 89 1.36 -10.93 -28.57
CA SER A 89 0.30 -11.94 -28.63
C SER A 89 0.91 -13.34 -28.79
N GLY A 90 0.56 -14.28 -27.91
CA GLY A 90 1.13 -15.63 -27.86
C GLY A 90 2.49 -15.74 -27.13
N SER A 91 3.15 -14.61 -26.84
CA SER A 91 4.45 -14.55 -26.15
C SER A 91 4.46 -13.40 -25.13
N PRO A 92 3.67 -13.50 -24.03
CA PRO A 92 3.69 -12.49 -22.97
C PRO A 92 5.03 -12.49 -22.22
N ILE A 93 5.35 -11.38 -21.56
CA ILE A 93 6.35 -11.37 -20.48
C ILE A 93 5.64 -11.82 -19.21
N VAL A 94 6.21 -12.77 -18.47
CA VAL A 94 5.58 -13.36 -17.28
C VAL A 94 6.41 -13.09 -16.03
N PHE A 95 5.78 -12.48 -15.03
CA PHE A 95 6.32 -12.40 -13.67
C PHE A 95 5.61 -13.42 -12.80
N SER A 96 6.37 -14.30 -12.15
CA SER A 96 5.81 -15.39 -11.34
C SER A 96 6.78 -15.79 -10.23
N SER A 97 6.55 -16.95 -9.62
CA SER A 97 7.33 -17.48 -8.50
C SER A 97 7.93 -18.84 -8.80
N TYR A 98 9.05 -19.18 -8.15
CA TYR A 98 9.65 -20.52 -8.18
C TYR A 98 10.02 -21.03 -6.77
N PRO A 99 9.92 -22.34 -6.50
CA PRO A 99 9.39 -23.38 -7.38
C PRO A 99 7.87 -23.26 -7.59
N ALA A 100 7.37 -23.84 -8.68
CA ALA A 100 5.94 -23.82 -8.99
C ALA A 100 5.10 -24.48 -7.88
N GLY A 101 3.98 -23.85 -7.52
CA GLY A 101 3.04 -24.40 -6.52
C GLY A 101 3.49 -24.24 -5.06
N CYS A 102 4.47 -23.39 -4.78
CA CYS A 102 4.90 -23.13 -3.41
C CYS A 102 3.81 -22.47 -2.54
N GLY A 103 3.82 -22.77 -1.24
CA GLY A 103 2.87 -22.19 -0.27
C GLY A 103 3.25 -20.77 0.20
N GLY A 104 4.54 -20.51 0.38
CA GLY A 104 5.07 -19.18 0.72
C GLY A 104 5.40 -18.39 -0.54
N LYS A 105 4.46 -17.59 -1.04
CA LYS A 105 4.71 -16.76 -2.22
C LYS A 105 5.79 -15.70 -1.92
N PRO A 106 6.60 -15.31 -2.93
CA PRO A 106 7.48 -14.16 -2.80
C PRO A 106 6.66 -12.91 -2.48
N VAL A 107 7.23 -12.00 -1.68
CA VAL A 107 6.58 -10.75 -1.28
C VAL A 107 7.42 -9.56 -1.76
N LEU A 108 6.82 -8.74 -2.63
CA LEU A 108 7.31 -7.40 -2.93
C LEU A 108 6.57 -6.44 -2.01
N SER A 109 7.24 -5.97 -0.95
CA SER A 109 6.61 -5.11 0.05
C SER A 109 7.02 -3.66 -0.16
N GLY A 110 6.03 -2.76 -0.16
CA GLY A 110 6.28 -1.31 -0.13
C GLY A 110 6.68 -0.80 1.27
N SER A 111 6.49 -1.61 2.32
CA SER A 111 6.84 -1.25 3.69
C SER A 111 8.35 -1.18 3.90
N ARG A 112 8.76 -0.45 4.93
CA ARG A 112 10.15 -0.41 5.39
C ARG A 112 10.22 -0.63 6.90
N PRO A 113 11.23 -1.37 7.40
CA PRO A 113 11.44 -1.53 8.84
C PRO A 113 11.65 -0.18 9.54
N ILE A 114 10.97 0.00 10.67
CA ILE A 114 11.11 1.15 11.57
C ILE A 114 11.91 0.71 12.78
N SER A 115 12.98 1.45 13.05
CA SER A 115 13.94 1.18 14.12
C SER A 115 14.09 2.39 15.04
N GLY A 116 14.94 2.27 16.07
CA GLY A 116 15.23 3.41 16.96
C GLY A 116 14.13 3.74 17.96
N TRP A 117 13.28 2.78 18.31
CA TRP A 117 12.22 2.95 19.30
C TRP A 117 12.78 3.29 20.69
N ALA A 118 12.25 4.35 21.28
CA ALA A 118 12.54 4.80 22.64
C ALA A 118 11.25 4.92 23.45
N LEU A 119 11.32 4.70 24.77
CA LEU A 119 10.17 4.91 25.63
C LEU A 119 9.85 6.40 25.73
N SER A 120 8.63 6.80 25.37
CA SER A 120 8.14 8.17 25.51
C SER A 120 7.50 8.37 26.88
N SER A 121 6.42 7.62 27.17
CA SER A 121 5.75 7.64 28.47
C SER A 121 4.85 6.41 28.65
N GLY A 122 4.73 5.89 29.87
CA GLY A 122 3.86 4.73 30.15
C GLY A 122 4.20 3.52 29.29
N ASN A 123 3.27 3.12 28.41
CA ASN A 123 3.44 2.05 27.41
C ASN A 123 3.61 2.59 25.98
N VAL A 124 3.80 3.90 25.82
CA VAL A 124 3.97 4.54 24.51
C VAL A 124 5.45 4.65 24.18
N TYR A 125 5.84 4.01 23.09
CA TYR A 125 7.15 4.13 22.46
C TYR A 125 7.09 5.08 21.27
N VAL A 126 8.20 5.73 20.97
CA VAL A 126 8.34 6.66 19.84
C VAL A 126 9.54 6.26 18.98
N ALA A 127 9.41 6.38 17.66
CA ALA A 127 10.53 6.33 16.73
C ALA A 127 10.50 7.58 15.82
N ASP A 128 11.67 8.16 15.62
CA ASP A 128 11.89 9.28 14.71
C ASP A 128 12.21 8.72 13.30
N LEU A 129 11.40 9.10 12.32
CA LEU A 129 11.50 8.55 10.95
C LEU A 129 12.56 9.23 10.09
N ASP A 130 13.19 10.30 10.57
CA ASP A 130 14.23 11.06 9.86
C ASP A 130 15.66 10.70 10.29
N THR A 131 15.83 9.93 11.36
CA THR A 131 17.13 9.68 11.98
C THR A 131 17.57 8.21 11.94
N GLY A 132 18.84 7.97 12.24
CA GLY A 132 19.41 6.63 12.36
C GLY A 132 19.21 5.77 11.10
N ALA A 133 18.74 4.53 11.28
CA ALA A 133 18.44 3.64 10.17
C ALA A 133 17.11 3.93 9.48
N ASN A 134 16.34 4.92 9.94
CA ASN A 134 15.10 5.37 9.29
C ASN A 134 15.36 6.50 8.28
N ALA A 135 16.49 7.21 8.40
CA ALA A 135 16.83 8.37 7.58
C ALA A 135 16.63 8.13 6.06
N GLY A 136 15.81 8.98 5.44
CA GLY A 136 15.51 8.96 4.01
C GLY A 136 14.52 7.89 3.54
N LYS A 137 14.00 7.04 4.45
CA LYS A 137 13.06 5.96 4.10
C LYS A 137 11.60 6.40 4.03
N PHE A 138 11.23 7.44 4.79
CA PHE A 138 9.84 7.90 4.94
C PHE A 138 9.67 9.38 4.57
N PRO A 139 10.08 9.82 3.36
CA PRO A 139 10.04 11.25 2.98
C PRO A 139 8.62 11.84 2.91
N TYR A 140 7.59 10.99 2.90
CA TYR A 140 6.18 11.39 2.87
C TYR A 140 5.40 10.91 4.10
N GLY A 141 6.11 10.47 5.15
CA GLY A 141 5.50 9.86 6.33
C GLY A 141 4.93 8.47 6.07
N ILE A 142 4.06 8.03 6.98
CA ILE A 142 3.37 6.73 6.94
C ILE A 142 1.87 6.92 7.15
N ASN A 143 1.07 5.99 6.62
CA ASN A 143 -0.39 5.93 6.86
C ASN A 143 -0.88 4.55 7.32
N GLN A 144 0.04 3.59 7.41
CA GLN A 144 -0.18 2.23 7.88
C GLN A 144 1.04 1.83 8.72
N LEU A 145 0.82 0.97 9.71
CA LEU A 145 1.87 0.39 10.53
C LEU A 145 1.57 -1.09 10.66
N PHE A 146 2.61 -1.92 10.57
CA PHE A 146 2.51 -3.37 10.68
C PHE A 146 3.48 -3.87 11.74
N ARG A 147 3.10 -4.94 12.43
CA ARG A 147 3.99 -5.70 13.31
C ARG A 147 3.79 -7.17 13.01
N ASP A 148 4.88 -7.89 12.77
CA ASP A 148 4.84 -9.32 12.43
C ASP A 148 3.86 -9.62 11.26
N SER A 149 3.84 -8.74 10.24
CA SER A 149 2.95 -8.76 9.08
C SER A 149 1.46 -8.47 9.35
N ASP A 150 1.05 -8.26 10.60
CA ASP A 150 -0.30 -7.85 10.94
C ASP A 150 -0.42 -6.32 10.95
N ARG A 151 -1.46 -5.80 10.29
CA ARG A 151 -1.75 -4.37 10.29
C ARG A 151 -2.21 -3.93 11.67
N LEU A 152 -1.50 -2.97 12.25
CA LEU A 152 -1.85 -2.33 13.49
C LEU A 152 -2.95 -1.28 13.30
N MET A 153 -3.81 -1.15 14.31
CA MET A 153 -4.90 -0.18 14.30
C MET A 153 -4.38 1.16 14.80
N MET A 154 -4.61 2.24 14.05
CA MET A 154 -4.25 3.57 14.57
C MET A 154 -5.23 3.92 15.71
N GLY A 155 -4.68 4.51 16.78
CA GLY A 155 -5.39 4.70 18.03
C GLY A 155 -6.56 5.65 17.86
N ARG A 156 -7.69 5.35 18.52
CA ARG A 156 -8.91 6.16 18.37
C ARG A 156 -9.62 6.42 19.68
N TRP A 157 -10.25 7.58 19.77
CA TRP A 157 -11.22 7.87 20.83
C TRP A 157 -12.60 8.22 20.23
N PRO A 158 -13.71 7.65 20.73
CA PRO A 158 -13.75 6.51 21.63
C PRO A 158 -13.14 5.26 21.00
N ASN A 159 -12.82 4.24 21.81
CA ASN A 159 -12.38 2.94 21.32
C ASN A 159 -13.44 2.24 20.48
N ILE A 160 -13.05 1.38 19.53
CA ILE A 160 -14.01 0.68 18.63
C ILE A 160 -14.99 -0.22 19.39
N THR A 161 -14.56 -0.69 20.56
CA THR A 161 -15.33 -1.51 21.49
C THR A 161 -16.19 -0.68 22.45
N ALA A 162 -16.06 0.65 22.46
CA ALA A 162 -16.87 1.52 23.30
C ALA A 162 -18.35 1.52 22.82
N PRO A 163 -19.29 1.97 23.67
CA PRO A 163 -20.70 2.10 23.29
C PRO A 163 -20.92 2.86 21.98
N ASN A 164 -22.09 2.67 21.37
CA ASN A 164 -22.47 3.28 20.09
C ASN A 164 -21.53 2.91 18.91
N GLY A 165 -20.83 1.78 19.00
CA GLY A 165 -19.87 1.35 17.99
C GLY A 165 -18.63 2.23 17.96
N GLY A 166 -18.25 2.76 19.13
CA GLY A 166 -17.09 3.63 19.28
C GLY A 166 -17.26 5.02 18.71
N TYR A 167 -18.48 5.56 18.70
CA TYR A 167 -18.75 6.96 18.35
C TYR A 167 -19.13 7.74 19.60
N SER A 168 -18.59 8.96 19.72
CA SER A 168 -19.19 10.00 20.55
C SER A 168 -20.11 10.87 19.70
N TYR A 169 -20.79 11.85 20.28
CA TYR A 169 -21.78 12.68 19.58
C TYR A 169 -21.49 14.15 19.80
N ILE A 170 -21.61 14.94 18.72
CA ILE A 170 -21.42 16.39 18.80
C ILE A 170 -22.64 17.00 19.50
N ASP A 171 -22.45 17.68 20.61
CA ASP A 171 -23.50 18.38 21.35
C ASP A 171 -23.86 19.73 20.70
N GLY A 172 -22.86 20.42 20.14
CA GLY A 172 -23.03 21.72 19.52
C GLY A 172 -21.95 22.03 18.49
N GLN A 173 -22.28 22.88 17.53
CA GLN A 173 -21.36 23.40 16.52
C GLN A 173 -21.50 24.92 16.41
N ASN A 174 -20.38 25.62 16.29
CA ASN A 174 -20.32 27.04 15.93
C ASN A 174 -19.17 27.25 14.95
N ASP A 175 -19.48 27.47 13.68
CA ASP A 175 -18.50 27.56 12.58
C ASP A 175 -17.54 26.34 12.54
N GLU A 176 -16.24 26.55 12.76
CA GLU A 176 -15.20 25.51 12.85
C GLU A 176 -15.21 24.73 14.17
N ASP A 177 -15.90 25.23 15.19
CA ASP A 177 -15.89 24.62 16.52
C ASP A 177 -16.98 23.56 16.64
N ILE A 178 -16.60 22.41 17.21
CA ILE A 178 -17.53 21.39 17.69
C ILE A 178 -17.34 21.20 19.20
N THR A 179 -18.42 20.90 19.91
CA THR A 179 -18.45 20.67 21.36
C THR A 179 -19.02 19.31 21.67
N ASP A 180 -18.45 18.63 22.67
CA ASP A 180 -18.92 17.34 23.19
C ASP A 180 -18.56 17.28 24.68
N ASN A 181 -19.56 17.22 25.56
CA ASN A 181 -19.35 17.16 27.01
C ASN A 181 -18.63 15.90 27.49
N GLU A 182 -18.64 14.83 26.70
CA GLU A 182 -17.90 13.59 26.94
C GLU A 182 -16.46 13.62 26.42
N LEU A 183 -16.04 14.67 25.70
CA LEU A 183 -14.66 14.83 25.22
C LEU A 183 -13.67 14.77 26.39
N PRO A 184 -12.65 13.89 26.37
CA PRO A 184 -11.69 13.79 27.45
C PRO A 184 -10.82 15.04 27.51
N ALA A 185 -10.48 15.43 28.73
CA ALA A 185 -9.57 16.54 28.97
C ALA A 185 -8.20 16.27 28.31
N GLY A 186 -7.73 17.23 27.52
CA GLY A 186 -6.45 17.12 26.82
C GLY A 186 -6.31 18.20 25.76
N ASN A 187 -5.07 18.38 25.28
CA ASN A 187 -4.84 19.13 24.06
C ASN A 187 -4.91 18.18 22.88
N TRP A 188 -5.92 18.35 22.03
CA TRP A 188 -6.18 17.51 20.86
C TRP A 188 -5.64 18.09 19.55
N THR A 189 -4.90 19.21 19.58
CA THR A 189 -4.30 19.81 18.38
C THR A 189 -3.40 18.80 17.67
N GLY A 190 -3.58 18.67 16.35
CA GLY A 190 -2.88 17.71 15.51
C GLY A 190 -3.62 16.37 15.32
N ALA A 191 -4.69 16.13 16.08
CA ALA A 191 -5.56 14.99 15.86
C ALA A 191 -6.42 15.15 14.58
N THR A 192 -6.94 14.03 14.08
CA THR A 192 -7.95 14.03 13.01
C THR A 192 -9.30 13.59 13.58
N VAL A 193 -10.34 14.38 13.30
CA VAL A 193 -11.75 14.07 13.61
C VAL A 193 -12.44 13.51 12.38
N HIS A 194 -13.13 12.39 12.56
CA HIS A 194 -13.98 11.77 11.56
C HIS A 194 -15.45 11.95 11.97
N ILE A 195 -16.18 12.80 11.25
CA ILE A 195 -17.57 13.18 11.58
C ILE A 195 -18.51 12.53 10.57
N LYS A 196 -19.59 11.90 11.03
CA LYS A 196 -20.68 11.47 10.15
C LYS A 196 -21.39 12.70 9.59
N GLY A 197 -21.04 13.11 8.37
CA GLY A 197 -21.68 14.27 7.73
C GLY A 197 -23.04 13.95 7.12
N MET A 198 -23.23 12.69 6.71
CA MET A 198 -24.51 12.14 6.27
C MET A 198 -24.48 10.61 6.36
N ARG A 199 -25.60 9.92 6.06
CA ARG A 199 -25.70 8.45 6.05
C ARG A 199 -24.68 7.75 5.13
N TRP A 200 -24.11 8.44 4.15
CA TRP A 200 -23.23 7.85 3.13
C TRP A 200 -21.85 8.51 3.02
N TYR A 201 -21.50 9.47 3.90
CA TYR A 201 -20.15 10.03 3.90
C TYR A 201 -19.66 10.41 5.30
N ILE A 202 -18.34 10.35 5.47
CA ILE A 202 -17.60 10.81 6.65
C ILE A 202 -16.78 12.03 6.21
N LEU A 203 -16.81 13.07 7.03
CA LEU A 203 -15.93 14.23 6.92
C LEU A 203 -14.68 13.98 7.73
N ASN A 204 -13.53 14.29 7.16
CA ASN A 204 -12.27 14.33 7.90
C ASN A 204 -11.91 15.80 8.16
N ARG A 205 -11.51 16.11 9.39
CA ARG A 205 -11.09 17.45 9.81
C ARG A 205 -9.90 17.34 10.74
N ASP A 206 -8.95 18.23 10.56
CA ASP A 206 -7.80 18.31 11.47
C ASP A 206 -8.15 19.23 12.61
N VAL A 207 -7.78 18.86 13.83
CA VAL A 207 -7.93 19.69 15.02
C VAL A 207 -6.79 20.71 15.05
N THR A 208 -7.13 21.99 14.95
CA THR A 208 -6.16 23.10 15.02
C THR A 208 -6.07 23.68 16.44
N GLY A 209 -7.10 23.49 17.26
CA GLY A 209 -7.15 23.95 18.64
C GLY A 209 -8.10 23.11 19.49
N SER A 210 -7.92 23.16 20.80
CA SER A 210 -8.87 22.57 21.76
C SER A 210 -8.91 23.38 23.05
N SER A 211 -10.10 23.49 23.64
CA SER A 211 -10.31 24.19 24.91
C SER A 211 -11.49 23.56 25.65
N GLY A 212 -11.20 22.94 26.80
CA GLY A 212 -12.21 22.20 27.56
C GLY A 212 -12.81 21.07 26.72
N THR A 213 -14.11 21.17 26.44
CA THR A 213 -14.90 20.22 25.65
C THR A 213 -15.09 20.65 24.19
N THR A 214 -14.37 21.70 23.76
CA THR A 214 -14.44 22.25 22.40
C THR A 214 -13.22 21.85 21.58
N LEU A 215 -13.43 21.38 20.36
CA LEU A 215 -12.42 21.22 19.32
C LEU A 215 -12.62 22.27 18.24
N THR A 216 -11.56 22.99 17.89
CA THR A 216 -11.51 23.90 16.74
C THR A 216 -10.91 23.14 15.55
N LEU A 217 -11.64 23.12 14.44
CA LEU A 217 -11.28 22.36 13.25
C LEU A 217 -10.61 23.26 12.19
N ASN A 218 -9.85 22.66 11.27
CA ASN A 218 -9.20 23.39 10.17
C ASN A 218 -10.18 24.00 9.15
N THR A 219 -11.41 23.51 9.10
CA THR A 219 -12.48 24.01 8.22
C THR A 219 -13.83 23.61 8.81
N SER A 220 -14.82 24.50 8.74
CA SER A 220 -16.17 24.19 9.22
C SER A 220 -16.70 22.85 8.65
N PRO A 221 -17.23 21.96 9.51
CA PRO A 221 -17.80 20.70 9.04
C PRO A 221 -19.21 20.94 8.48
N ASP A 222 -19.43 20.46 7.26
CA ASP A 222 -20.69 20.61 6.53
C ASP A 222 -21.50 19.31 6.58
N CYS A 223 -22.35 19.20 7.62
CA CYS A 223 -23.28 18.09 7.77
C CYS A 223 -24.61 18.40 7.07
N PHE A 224 -25.23 17.38 6.51
CA PHE A 224 -26.42 17.50 5.64
C PHE A 224 -27.57 18.33 6.23
N THR A 225 -27.73 18.32 7.55
CA THR A 225 -28.78 19.07 8.27
C THR A 225 -28.46 20.55 8.47
N GLY A 226 -27.35 21.06 7.93
CA GLY A 226 -26.83 22.41 8.14
C GLY A 226 -26.10 22.59 9.49
N SER A 227 -26.04 21.53 10.30
CA SER A 227 -25.26 21.45 11.54
C SER A 227 -24.91 19.99 11.82
N CYS A 228 -23.73 19.78 12.38
CA CYS A 228 -23.21 18.50 12.82
C CYS A 228 -23.63 18.13 14.24
N ALA A 229 -24.33 18.99 14.97
CA ALA A 229 -24.92 18.63 16.26
C ALA A 229 -25.83 17.39 16.13
N GLY A 230 -25.67 16.45 17.06
CA GLY A 230 -26.34 15.14 17.06
C GLY A 230 -25.71 14.08 16.13
N TRP A 231 -24.72 14.44 15.32
CA TRP A 231 -24.00 13.48 14.48
C TRP A 231 -22.83 12.84 15.24
N GLY A 232 -22.64 11.54 14.99
CA GLY A 232 -21.58 10.78 15.63
C GLY A 232 -20.21 11.08 15.03
N TYR A 233 -19.18 11.12 15.87
CA TYR A 233 -17.79 11.31 15.46
C TYR A 233 -16.82 10.45 16.24
N PHE A 234 -15.57 10.38 15.78
CA PHE A 234 -14.44 9.87 16.55
C PHE A 234 -13.16 10.63 16.20
N ILE A 235 -12.20 10.61 17.11
CA ILE A 235 -10.87 11.19 16.98
C ILE A 235 -9.87 10.06 16.69
N HIS A 236 -8.88 10.36 15.87
CA HIS A 236 -7.87 9.43 15.38
C HIS A 236 -6.52 10.14 15.26
N ASN A 237 -5.44 9.36 15.07
CA ASN A 237 -4.09 9.85 14.81
C ASN A 237 -3.55 10.84 15.86
N HIS A 238 -3.64 10.52 17.15
CA HIS A 238 -3.12 11.41 18.20
C HIS A 238 -2.59 10.62 19.39
N ILE A 239 -1.57 11.12 20.08
CA ILE A 239 -0.97 10.39 21.21
C ILE A 239 -1.96 10.13 22.35
N LEU A 240 -2.94 11.02 22.54
CA LEU A 240 -3.99 10.86 23.57
C LEU A 240 -5.02 9.78 23.25
N THR A 241 -5.03 9.23 22.03
CA THR A 241 -5.88 8.08 21.69
C THR A 241 -5.20 6.74 21.96
N LEU A 242 -3.95 6.72 22.41
CA LEU A 242 -3.17 5.51 22.61
C LEU A 242 -3.43 4.90 24.00
N ASP A 243 -4.30 3.90 24.09
CA ASP A 243 -4.67 3.23 25.34
C ASP A 243 -4.67 1.69 25.29
N GLN A 244 -4.53 1.09 24.11
CA GLN A 244 -4.54 -0.36 23.89
C GLN A 244 -3.33 -0.88 23.13
N GLU A 245 -3.02 -2.17 23.34
CA GLU A 245 -1.92 -2.86 22.65
C GLU A 245 -2.04 -2.73 21.13
N GLY A 246 -0.96 -2.28 20.50
CA GLY A 246 -0.88 -2.15 19.05
C GLY A 246 -1.49 -0.86 18.50
N GLU A 247 -2.06 0.00 19.34
CA GLU A 247 -2.50 1.31 18.90
C GLU A 247 -1.31 2.20 18.56
N TRP A 248 -1.40 2.92 17.45
CA TRP A 248 -0.33 3.81 17.00
C TRP A 248 -0.85 5.16 16.53
N ALA A 249 0.03 6.15 16.50
CA ALA A 249 -0.23 7.49 15.97
C ALA A 249 1.00 7.99 15.22
N TYR A 250 0.80 8.88 14.26
CA TYR A 250 1.88 9.51 13.50
C TYR A 250 1.74 11.03 13.54
N ASP A 251 2.80 11.71 13.97
CA ASP A 251 2.91 13.15 13.95
C ASP A 251 3.69 13.60 12.69
N PRO A 252 3.02 14.19 11.69
CA PRO A 252 3.66 14.63 10.46
C PRO A 252 4.54 15.88 10.64
N VAL A 253 4.42 16.63 11.74
CA VAL A 253 5.23 17.83 11.99
C VAL A 253 6.63 17.44 12.43
N THR A 254 6.73 16.42 13.29
CA THR A 254 8.00 15.92 13.82
C THR A 254 8.51 14.69 13.07
N ASN A 255 7.73 14.15 12.14
CA ASN A 255 7.95 12.88 11.46
C ASN A 255 8.19 11.72 12.45
N GLN A 256 7.39 11.68 13.51
CA GLN A 256 7.50 10.69 14.57
C GLN A 256 6.31 9.75 14.58
N VAL A 257 6.58 8.46 14.77
CA VAL A 257 5.55 7.44 15.00
C VAL A 257 5.55 7.04 16.47
N PHE A 258 4.36 6.94 17.04
CA PHE A 258 4.10 6.51 18.41
C PHE A 258 3.37 5.18 18.39
N LEU A 259 3.74 4.27 19.29
CA LEU A 259 3.15 2.94 19.38
C LEU A 259 2.94 2.56 20.84
N TYR A 260 1.71 2.25 21.19
CA TYR A 260 1.35 1.68 22.48
C TYR A 260 1.67 0.19 22.48
N THR A 261 2.51 -0.24 23.42
CA THR A 261 2.75 -1.66 23.67
C THR A 261 3.16 -1.95 25.11
N THR A 262 2.63 -3.07 25.62
CA THR A 262 2.94 -3.66 26.91
C THR A 262 4.12 -4.64 26.83
N GLY A 263 4.54 -5.00 25.62
CA GLY A 263 5.60 -5.98 25.36
C GLY A 263 7.03 -5.45 25.52
N GLY A 264 7.21 -4.20 25.91
CA GLY A 264 8.50 -3.53 25.97
C GLY A 264 8.88 -2.87 24.64
N THR A 265 10.19 -2.69 24.40
CA THR A 265 10.67 -2.01 23.18
C THR A 265 10.16 -2.71 21.91
N PRO A 266 9.47 -1.99 21.00
CA PRO A 266 8.95 -2.57 19.78
C PRO A 266 10.02 -3.23 18.90
N ALA A 267 9.66 -4.37 18.33
CA ALA A 267 10.44 -5.10 17.34
C ALA A 267 9.54 -5.48 16.15
N ASN A 268 10.15 -5.79 15.00
CA ASN A 268 9.46 -6.19 13.77
C ASN A 268 8.34 -5.24 13.33
N VAL A 269 8.54 -3.94 13.55
CA VAL A 269 7.59 -2.90 13.14
C VAL A 269 8.02 -2.30 11.82
N GLU A 270 7.09 -2.14 10.90
CA GLU A 270 7.30 -1.54 9.57
C GLU A 270 6.15 -0.61 9.21
N GLY A 271 6.44 0.40 8.38
CA GLY A 271 5.47 1.38 7.88
C GLY A 271 5.65 1.68 6.41
#